data_AF-A0A428YAG5-F1
#
_entry.id   AF-A0A428YAG5-F1
#
_cell.length_a   1.000
_cell.length_b   1.000
_cell.length_c   1.000
_cell.angle_alpha   90.00
_cell.angle_beta   90.00
_cell.angle_gamma   90.00
#
_symmetry.space_group_name_H-M   'P 1'
#
loop_
_entity.id
_entity.type
_entity.pdbx_description
1 polymer ?
#
loop_
_entity_poly.entity_id
_entity_poly.type
_entity_poly.pdbx_seq_one_letter_code
_entity_poly.pdbx_strand_id
1 'polypeptide(L)'
;MSSNKQPSETNGSGPVDPAPRPTRRSFTADYKAAVVAEYEAAPHGEKSAVLRREGLFHSHVQEWTRARNAVAPAGSTNGSAGPSTTARLSRAERETERLRAENARLNAKLAQTQAALSIMGKAHELLASLAESTDTPPPSSR
;
A
#
# COMPACT_ATOMS: atom_id res chain seq x y z
N MET A 1 -72.48 44.77 -35.90
CA MET A 1 -71.86 43.88 -36.92
C MET A 1 -70.63 44.59 -37.46
N SER A 2 -69.43 44.30 -36.96
CA SER A 2 -68.18 44.82 -37.53
C SER A 2 -67.22 43.66 -37.75
N SER A 3 -67.12 43.25 -39.01
CA SER A 3 -66.10 42.35 -39.55
C SER A 3 -64.81 43.16 -39.77
N ASN A 4 -63.71 42.74 -39.15
CA ASN A 4 -62.59 41.98 -39.77
C ASN A 4 -61.58 42.85 -40.54
N LYS A 5 -60.34 42.95 -40.07
CA LYS A 5 -59.20 42.10 -40.49
C LYS A 5 -57.86 42.74 -40.05
N GLN A 6 -57.10 41.93 -39.30
CA GLN A 6 -55.69 41.91 -38.87
C GLN A 6 -54.69 43.00 -39.34
N PRO A 7 -53.64 43.20 -38.52
CA PRO A 7 -52.29 42.82 -38.97
C PRO A 7 -51.63 41.80 -38.02
N SER A 8 -51.14 40.70 -38.59
CA SER A 8 -50.29 39.72 -37.93
C SER A 8 -48.83 40.06 -38.19
N GLU A 9 -48.12 40.60 -37.21
CA GLU A 9 -46.67 40.74 -37.30
C GLU A 9 -45.97 40.40 -35.98
N THR A 10 -44.87 39.65 -36.18
CA THR A 10 -43.65 39.56 -35.36
C THR A 10 -43.62 38.59 -34.17
N ASN A 11 -43.13 37.38 -34.50
CA ASN A 11 -41.93 36.79 -33.92
C ASN A 11 -41.53 37.23 -32.49
N GLY A 12 -41.72 36.32 -31.55
CA GLY A 12 -41.16 36.43 -30.19
C GLY A 12 -40.65 35.08 -29.67
N SER A 13 -39.99 34.28 -30.53
CA SER A 13 -39.14 33.19 -30.05
C SER A 13 -37.82 33.80 -29.59
N GLY A 14 -37.81 34.35 -28.38
CA GLY A 14 -36.58 34.78 -27.73
C GLY A 14 -35.72 33.56 -27.38
N PRO A 15 -34.38 33.62 -27.51
CA PRO A 15 -33.53 32.52 -27.12
C PRO A 15 -33.67 32.32 -25.60
N VAL A 16 -34.20 31.16 -25.22
CA VAL A 16 -34.16 30.71 -23.83
C VAL A 16 -32.69 30.47 -23.51
N ASP A 17 -32.06 31.38 -22.78
CA ASP A 17 -30.68 31.23 -22.32
C ASP A 17 -30.63 30.00 -21.40
N PRO A 18 -29.99 28.87 -21.80
CA PRO A 18 -29.94 27.71 -20.93
C PRO A 18 -29.04 28.05 -19.75
N ALA A 19 -29.63 28.13 -18.56
CA ALA A 19 -28.93 28.38 -17.31
C ALA A 19 -27.59 27.59 -17.25
N PRO A 20 -26.50 28.22 -16.77
CA PRO A 20 -25.18 27.63 -16.83
C PRO A 20 -25.16 26.26 -16.16
N ARG A 21 -24.59 25.26 -16.86
CA ARG A 21 -24.55 23.87 -16.39
C ARG A 21 -23.85 23.80 -15.03
N PRO A 22 -24.40 23.06 -14.05
CA PRO A 22 -23.76 22.87 -12.75
C PRO A 22 -22.37 22.24 -12.94
N THR A 23 -21.33 22.99 -12.60
CA THR A 23 -19.95 22.48 -12.68
C THR A 23 -19.64 21.68 -11.42
N ARG A 24 -19.26 20.41 -11.59
CA ARG A 24 -18.83 19.56 -10.47
C ARG A 24 -17.44 20.01 -10.01
N ARG A 25 -17.26 20.17 -8.70
CA ARG A 25 -15.95 20.46 -8.09
C ARG A 25 -14.98 19.30 -8.37
N SER A 26 -13.82 19.60 -8.92
CA SER A 26 -12.69 18.67 -9.04
C SER A 26 -11.68 18.92 -7.93
N PHE A 27 -11.07 17.85 -7.42
CA PHE A 27 -10.06 17.93 -6.36
C PHE A 27 -8.69 17.59 -6.95
N THR A 28 -7.76 18.55 -6.88
CA THR A 28 -6.36 18.34 -7.29
C THR A 28 -5.66 17.37 -6.34
N ALA A 29 -4.58 16.74 -6.79
CA ALA A 29 -3.80 15.82 -5.95
C ALA A 29 -3.27 16.52 -4.68
N ASP A 30 -2.74 17.74 -4.84
CA ASP A 30 -2.20 18.54 -3.73
C ASP A 30 -3.28 18.89 -2.70
N TYR A 31 -4.48 19.25 -3.17
CA TYR A 31 -5.61 19.51 -2.29
C TYR A 31 -5.98 18.27 -1.48
N LYS A 32 -6.07 17.11 -2.14
CA LYS A 32 -6.37 15.84 -1.46
C LYS A 32 -5.31 15.51 -0.40
N ALA A 33 -4.03 15.71 -0.73
CA ALA A 33 -2.92 15.44 0.19
C ALA A 33 -2.93 16.39 1.41
N ALA A 34 -3.18 17.69 1.19
CA ALA A 34 -3.27 18.68 2.24
C ALA A 34 -4.41 18.39 3.22
N VAL A 35 -5.60 18.07 2.71
CA VAL A 35 -6.77 17.73 3.54
C VAL A 35 -6.52 16.45 4.34
N VAL A 36 -5.92 15.42 3.73
CA VAL A 36 -5.58 14.17 4.43
C VAL A 36 -4.59 14.44 5.56
N ALA A 37 -3.55 15.26 5.32
CA ALA A 37 -2.58 15.62 6.35
C ALA A 37 -3.20 16.41 7.51
N GLU A 38 -4.07 17.38 7.22
CA GLU A 38 -4.79 18.13 8.26
C GLU A 38 -5.74 17.23 9.07
N TYR A 39 -6.45 16.33 8.40
CA TYR A 39 -7.34 15.36 9.06
C TYR A 39 -6.59 14.36 9.95
N GLU A 40 -5.40 13.93 9.53
CA GLU A 40 -4.52 13.04 10.31
C GLU A 40 -3.92 13.76 11.53
N ALA A 41 -3.56 15.04 11.39
CA ALA A 41 -3.00 15.88 12.46
C ALA A 41 -4.05 16.35 13.49
N ALA A 42 -5.33 16.40 13.12
CA ALA A 42 -6.38 16.90 14.01
C ALA A 42 -6.64 15.97 15.23
N PRO A 43 -6.81 16.52 16.45
CA PRO A 43 -7.16 15.76 17.66
C PRO A 43 -8.51 15.01 17.56
N HIS A 44 -8.71 14.04 18.45
CA HIS A 44 -9.98 13.32 18.55
C HIS A 44 -11.14 14.29 18.84
N GLY A 45 -12.15 14.30 17.97
CA GLY A 45 -13.31 15.20 18.06
C GLY A 45 -13.29 16.37 17.04
N GLU A 46 -12.10 16.89 16.73
CA GLU A 46 -11.95 18.04 15.81
C GLU A 46 -11.87 17.63 14.33
N LYS A 47 -11.60 16.36 14.07
CA LYS A 47 -11.61 15.77 12.72
C LYS A 47 -12.88 16.05 11.93
N SER A 48 -14.03 16.07 12.61
CA SER A 48 -15.32 16.37 11.97
C SER A 48 -15.47 17.85 11.60
N ALA A 49 -14.80 18.76 12.32
CA ALA A 49 -14.82 20.19 12.04
C ALA A 49 -14.05 20.48 10.74
N VAL A 50 -12.88 19.86 10.55
CA VAL A 50 -12.10 19.92 9.30
C VAL A 50 -12.95 19.45 8.12
N LEU A 51 -13.62 18.29 8.25
CA LEU A 51 -14.47 17.74 7.20
C LEU A 51 -15.66 18.66 6.83
N ARG A 52 -16.30 19.27 7.83
CA ARG A 52 -17.43 20.20 7.60
C ARG A 52 -16.98 21.48 6.91
N ARG A 53 -15.82 22.03 7.28
CA ARG A 53 -15.24 23.23 6.65
C ARG A 53 -14.96 22.99 5.16
N GLU A 54 -14.44 21.82 4.83
CA GLU A 54 -14.12 21.47 3.44
C GLU A 54 -15.32 20.94 2.64
N GLY A 55 -16.46 20.67 3.31
CA GLY A 55 -17.65 20.05 2.71
C GLY A 55 -17.43 18.59 2.31
N LEU A 56 -16.54 17.88 3.01
CA LEU A 56 -16.10 16.53 2.66
C LEU A 56 -16.73 15.48 3.57
N PHE A 57 -17.05 14.32 2.99
CA PHE A 57 -17.44 13.15 3.76
C PHE A 57 -16.22 12.33 4.17
N HIS A 58 -16.33 11.62 5.29
CA HIS A 58 -15.27 10.74 5.79
C HIS A 58 -14.80 9.71 4.76
N SER A 59 -15.70 9.25 3.87
CA SER A 59 -15.37 8.36 2.75
C SER A 59 -14.33 8.93 1.80
N HIS A 60 -14.38 10.24 1.50
CA HIS A 60 -13.41 10.90 0.62
C HIS A 60 -12.01 10.86 1.20
N VAL A 61 -11.87 11.19 2.49
CA VAL A 61 -10.57 11.16 3.16
C VAL A 61 -10.03 9.75 3.24
N GLN A 62 -10.87 8.76 3.58
CA GLN A 62 -10.45 7.36 3.56
C GLN A 62 -9.98 6.90 2.18
N GLU A 63 -10.69 7.27 1.11
CA GLU A 63 -10.32 6.92 -0.26
C GLU A 63 -8.97 7.56 -0.65
N TRP A 64 -8.76 8.83 -0.32
CA TRP A 64 -7.52 9.54 -0.63
C TRP A 64 -6.33 9.02 0.17
N THR A 65 -6.52 8.68 1.45
CA THR A 65 -5.48 8.02 2.26
C THR A 65 -5.10 6.66 1.65
N ARG A 66 -6.07 5.87 1.18
CA ARG A 66 -5.80 4.59 0.49
C ARG A 66 -5.05 4.81 -0.81
N ALA A 67 -5.46 5.76 -1.64
CA ALA A 67 -4.79 6.08 -2.89
C ALA A 67 -3.33 6.53 -2.65
N ARG A 68 -3.08 7.33 -1.61
CA ARG A 68 -1.73 7.72 -1.17
C ARG A 68 -0.90 6.51 -0.71
N ASN A 69 -1.47 5.65 0.13
CA ASN A 69 -0.79 4.47 0.66
C ASN A 69 -0.58 3.36 -0.37
N ALA A 70 -1.34 3.37 -1.48
CA ALA A 70 -1.11 2.48 -2.60
C ALA A 70 0.11 2.90 -3.44
N VAL A 71 0.45 4.19 -3.45
CA VAL A 71 1.61 4.74 -4.18
C VAL A 71 2.88 4.72 -3.32
N ALA A 72 2.75 4.85 -2.00
CA ALA A 72 3.87 4.71 -1.07
C ALA A 72 4.05 3.22 -0.67
N PRO A 73 5.17 2.56 -0.97
CA PRO A 73 5.40 1.18 -0.55
C PRO A 73 5.35 1.08 0.99
N ALA A 74 4.30 0.42 1.48
CA ALA A 74 4.14 -0.16 2.82
C ALA A 74 4.96 0.51 3.94
N GLY A 75 4.54 1.69 4.43
CA GLY A 75 5.30 2.34 5.51
C GLY A 75 4.61 3.45 6.31
N SER A 76 3.30 3.70 6.15
CA SER A 76 2.63 4.71 6.98
C SER A 76 1.18 4.34 7.27
N THR A 77 0.96 3.74 8.44
CA THR A 77 -0.38 3.53 9.00
C THR A 77 -0.57 4.48 10.17
N ASN A 78 -1.01 5.70 9.91
CA ASN A 78 -1.56 6.57 10.95
C ASN A 78 -2.72 7.38 10.37
N GLY A 79 -3.95 7.00 10.72
CA GLY A 79 -5.13 7.73 10.26
C GLY A 79 -6.44 7.00 10.52
N SER A 80 -6.90 7.01 11.78
CA SER A 80 -8.27 6.69 12.20
C SER A 80 -8.86 5.37 11.67
N ALA A 81 -8.36 4.25 12.18
CA ALA A 81 -8.92 2.94 11.94
C ALA A 81 -10.29 2.80 12.64
N GLY A 82 -11.38 2.69 11.87
CA GLY A 82 -12.62 2.12 12.38
C GLY A 82 -12.38 0.67 12.86
N PRO A 83 -13.29 0.07 13.66
CA PRO A 83 -13.08 -1.24 14.28
C PRO A 83 -12.64 -2.34 13.30
N SER A 84 -13.13 -2.30 12.06
CA SER A 84 -12.77 -3.25 11.00
C SER A 84 -11.32 -3.10 10.50
N THR A 85 -10.80 -1.87 10.45
CA THR A 85 -9.41 -1.61 10.02
C THR A 85 -8.43 -2.04 11.11
N THR A 86 -8.73 -1.79 12.38
CA THR A 86 -7.91 -2.25 13.51
C THR A 86 -7.83 -3.77 13.55
N ALA A 87 -8.96 -4.47 13.32
CA ALA A 87 -8.99 -5.93 13.25
C ALA A 87 -8.15 -6.49 12.08
N ARG A 88 -8.16 -5.82 10.91
CA ARG A 88 -7.32 -6.19 9.76
C ARG A 88 -5.84 -5.98 10.02
N LEU A 89 -5.46 -4.86 10.66
CA LEU A 89 -4.08 -4.59 11.09
C LEU A 89 -3.60 -5.64 12.08
N SER A 90 -4.38 -5.94 13.11
CA SER A 90 -4.06 -7.00 14.09
C SER A 90 -3.90 -8.38 13.45
N ARG A 91 -4.68 -8.70 12.41
CA ARG A 91 -4.52 -9.96 11.67
C ARG A 91 -3.23 -9.96 10.84
N ALA A 92 -2.92 -8.85 10.19
CA ALA A 92 -1.69 -8.71 9.41
C ALA A 92 -0.45 -8.79 10.32
N GLU A 93 -0.47 -8.13 11.48
CA GLU A 93 0.62 -8.16 12.47
C GLU A 93 0.89 -9.59 12.96
N ARG A 94 -0.16 -10.33 13.35
CA ARG A 94 -0.05 -11.74 13.74
C ARG A 94 0.53 -12.62 12.64
N GLU A 95 0.12 -12.40 11.40
CA GLU A 95 0.68 -13.13 10.26
C GLU A 95 2.15 -12.77 10.05
N THR A 96 2.54 -11.50 10.18
CA THR A 96 3.95 -11.11 10.05
C THR A 96 4.81 -11.71 11.15
N GLU A 97 4.32 -11.79 12.38
CA GLU A 97 5.04 -12.41 13.49
C GLU A 97 5.18 -13.92 13.27
N ARG A 98 4.11 -14.59 12.84
CA ARG A 98 4.13 -16.02 12.47
C ARG A 98 5.14 -16.28 11.35
N LEU A 99 5.12 -15.47 10.29
CA LEU A 99 6.04 -15.60 9.16
C LEU A 99 7.49 -15.36 9.60
N ARG A 100 7.75 -14.40 10.49
CA ARG A 100 9.09 -14.17 11.05
C ARG A 100 9.57 -15.36 11.89
N ALA A 101 8.70 -15.92 12.72
CA ALA A 101 9.03 -17.09 13.53
C ALA A 101 9.35 -18.31 12.65
N GLU A 102 8.56 -18.54 11.60
CA GLU A 102 8.81 -19.62 10.64
C GLU A 102 10.10 -19.39 9.86
N ASN A 103 10.36 -18.16 9.41
CA ASN A 103 11.60 -17.82 8.72
C ASN A 103 12.83 -18.06 9.61
N ALA A 104 12.77 -17.65 10.88
CA ALA A 104 13.82 -17.90 11.86
C ALA A 104 14.07 -19.40 12.06
N ARG A 105 13.00 -20.20 12.20
CA ARG A 105 13.07 -21.66 12.32
C ARG A 105 13.71 -22.31 11.09
N LEU A 106 13.28 -21.91 9.89
CA LEU A 106 13.79 -22.44 8.63
C LEU A 106 15.28 -22.09 8.46
N ASN A 107 15.68 -20.85 8.79
CA ASN A 107 17.08 -20.44 8.77
C ASN A 107 17.94 -21.23 9.76
N ALA A 108 17.42 -21.51 10.97
CA ALA A 108 18.14 -22.35 11.93
C ALA A 108 18.35 -23.78 11.39
N LYS A 109 17.34 -24.37 10.75
CA LYS A 109 17.45 -25.69 10.11
C LYS A 109 18.45 -25.68 8.95
N LEU A 110 18.44 -24.62 8.15
CA LEU A 110 19.39 -24.42 7.04
C LEU A 110 20.83 -24.30 7.57
N ALA A 111 21.05 -23.52 8.61
CA ALA A 111 22.36 -23.40 9.26
C ALA A 111 22.85 -24.77 9.80
N GLN A 112 21.95 -25.56 10.41
CA GLN A 112 22.29 -26.90 10.90
C GLN A 112 22.70 -27.85 9.76
N THR A 113 21.97 -27.86 8.63
CA THR A 113 22.32 -28.72 7.50
C THR A 113 23.62 -28.28 6.84
N GLN A 114 23.88 -26.98 6.72
CA GLN A 114 25.16 -26.46 6.24
C GLN A 114 26.33 -26.84 7.15
N ALA A 115 26.15 -26.79 8.47
CA ALA A 115 27.17 -27.23 9.42
C ALA A 115 27.48 -28.72 9.25
N ALA A 116 26.46 -29.56 9.10
CA ALA A 116 26.64 -30.99 8.83
C ALA A 116 27.41 -31.24 7.53
N LEU A 117 27.06 -30.52 6.44
CA LEU A 117 27.79 -30.60 5.17
C LEU A 117 29.25 -30.16 5.31
N SER A 118 29.53 -29.11 6.08
CA SER A 118 30.91 -28.67 6.33
C SER A 118 31.73 -29.71 7.08
N ILE A 119 31.15 -30.36 8.09
CA ILE A 119 31.80 -31.44 8.83
C ILE A 119 32.10 -32.62 7.91
N MET A 120 31.13 -33.05 7.10
CA MET A 120 31.32 -34.13 6.13
C MET A 120 32.40 -33.78 5.08
N GLY A 121 32.41 -32.55 4.58
CA GLY A 121 33.44 -32.08 3.65
C GLY A 121 34.84 -32.15 4.26
N LYS A 122 35.01 -31.66 5.51
CA LYS A 122 36.29 -31.75 6.23
C LYS A 122 36.72 -33.20 6.48
N ALA A 123 35.79 -34.09 6.83
CA ALA A 123 36.09 -35.51 7.01
C ALA A 123 36.58 -36.14 5.70
N HIS A 124 35.95 -35.81 4.56
CA HIS A 124 36.37 -36.27 3.25
C HIS A 124 37.78 -35.74 2.89
N GLU A 125 38.07 -34.48 3.16
CA GLU A 125 39.42 -33.91 2.95
C GLU A 125 40.49 -34.62 3.77
N LEU A 126 40.22 -34.94 5.05
CA LEU A 126 41.13 -35.70 5.89
C LEU A 126 41.36 -37.12 5.38
N LEU A 127 40.32 -37.78 4.87
CA LEU A 127 40.47 -39.10 4.26
C LEU A 127 41.29 -39.04 2.98
N ALA A 128 41.10 -38.02 2.15
CA ALA A 128 41.89 -37.81 0.94
C ALA A 128 43.38 -37.56 1.25
N SER A 129 43.71 -36.76 2.28
CA SER A 129 45.10 -36.50 2.66
C SER A 129 45.80 -37.73 3.24
N LEU A 130 45.07 -38.57 3.97
CA LEU A 130 45.59 -39.82 4.51
C LEU A 130 45.87 -40.83 3.38
N ALA A 131 44.96 -40.93 2.39
CA ALA A 131 45.14 -41.77 1.21
C ALA A 131 46.37 -41.36 0.40
N GLU A 132 46.55 -40.06 0.15
CA GLU A 132 47.73 -39.52 -0.55
C GLU A 132 49.03 -39.84 0.21
N SER A 133 49.01 -39.73 1.55
CA SER A 133 50.18 -40.03 2.37
C SER A 133 50.59 -41.50 2.35
N THR A 134 49.62 -42.41 2.17
CA THR A 134 49.87 -43.86 2.08
C THR A 134 50.40 -44.33 0.73
N ASP A 135 50.30 -43.51 -0.33
CA ASP A 135 50.72 -43.87 -1.68
C ASP A 135 52.20 -43.52 -1.97
N THR A 136 52.99 -43.18 -0.93
CA THR A 136 54.44 -42.95 -1.07
C THR A 136 55.15 -44.29 -1.29
N PRO A 137 55.70 -44.59 -2.49
CA PRO A 137 56.38 -45.85 -2.73
C PRO A 137 57.68 -45.94 -1.90
N PRO A 138 58.09 -47.13 -1.44
CA PRO A 138 59.30 -47.29 -0.64
C PRO A 138 60.53 -46.80 -1.44
N PRO A 139 61.52 -46.16 -0.78
CA PRO A 139 62.71 -45.70 -1.48
C PRO A 139 63.44 -46.90 -2.06
N SER A 140 63.62 -46.89 -3.38
CA SER A 140 64.42 -47.87 -4.12
C SER A 140 65.83 -47.90 -3.54
N SER A 141 66.17 -48.96 -2.82
CA SER A 141 67.53 -49.20 -2.37
C SER A 141 68.39 -49.62 -3.56
N ARG A 142 69.42 -48.83 -3.82
CA ARG A 142 70.46 -49.04 -4.83
C ARG A 142 71.40 -50.19 -4.45
#